data_AF-A0A2N2AJZ7-F1
#
_entry.id   AF-A0A2N2AJZ7-F1
#
_cell.length_a   1.000
_cell.length_b   1.000
_cell.length_c   1.000
_cell.angle_alpha   90.00
_cell.angle_beta   90.00
_cell.angle_gamma   90.00
#
_symmetry.space_group_name_H-M   'P 1'
#
loop_
_entity.id
_entity.type
_entity.pdbx_description
1 polymer ?
#
loop_
_entity_poly.entity_id
_entity_poly.type
_entity_poly.pdbx_seq_one_letter_code
_entity_poly.pdbx_strand_id
1 'polypeptide(L)'
;MAFSEFELKRYEKVLKAYIERHRPPAHIRNELDLDYRQKGQSVEIFEIRQRWDSKKEKIENPVAKATYVKTQDVWKIYWQRADLKWHSYEPHPTAKSLEEFLRVVEADEYACFYG
;
A
#
# COMPACT_ATOMS: atom_id res chain seq x y z
N MET A 1 11.55 -17.04 5.92
CA MET A 1 11.28 -16.67 7.32
C MET A 1 10.30 -15.51 7.32
N ALA A 2 9.25 -15.56 8.13
CA ALA A 2 8.27 -14.47 8.25
C ALA A 2 8.79 -13.38 9.21
N PHE A 3 8.14 -12.21 9.22
CA PHE A 3 8.35 -11.21 10.27
C PHE A 3 8.12 -11.79 11.66
N SER A 4 8.84 -11.28 12.66
CA SER A 4 8.56 -11.60 14.06
C SER A 4 7.21 -11.01 14.49
N GLU A 5 6.60 -11.55 15.55
CA GLU A 5 5.34 -11.02 16.09
C GLU A 5 5.43 -9.55 16.52
N PHE A 6 6.59 -9.12 17.04
CA PHE A 6 6.84 -7.73 17.43
C PHE A 6 6.87 -6.80 16.22
N GLU A 7 7.54 -7.21 15.14
CA GLU A 7 7.58 -6.45 13.89
C GLU A 7 6.19 -6.35 13.26
N LEU A 8 5.44 -7.47 13.22
CA LEU A 8 4.07 -7.48 12.70
C LEU A 8 3.18 -6.49 13.45
N LYS A 9 3.17 -6.52 14.79
CA LYS A 9 2.39 -5.56 15.60
C LYS A 9 2.82 -4.12 15.38
N ARG A 10 4.13 -3.87 15.22
CA ARG A 10 4.65 -2.53 14.91
C ARG A 10 4.16 -2.05 13.55
N TYR A 11 4.32 -2.86 12.51
CA TYR A 11 3.90 -2.51 11.15
C TYR A 11 2.39 -2.35 11.05
N GLU A 12 1.63 -3.23 11.71
CA GLU A 12 0.18 -3.11 11.82
C GLU A 12 -0.23 -1.76 12.43
N LYS A 13 0.40 -1.33 13.52
CA LYS A 13 0.12 -0.03 14.15
C LYS A 13 0.42 1.14 13.20
N VAL A 14 1.55 1.09 12.50
CA VAL A 14 1.96 2.13 11.54
C VAL A 14 0.99 2.20 10.36
N LEU A 15 0.62 1.05 9.78
CA LEU A 15 -0.30 0.97 8.65
C LEU A 15 -1.71 1.41 9.03
N LYS A 16 -2.22 1.00 10.19
CA LYS A 16 -3.51 1.46 10.71
C LYS A 16 -3.53 2.98 10.88
N ALA A 17 -2.47 3.55 11.45
CA ALA A 17 -2.37 5.00 11.63
C ALA A 17 -2.35 5.75 10.29
N TYR A 18 -1.64 5.22 9.29
CA TYR A 18 -1.62 5.77 7.94
C TYR A 18 -3.01 5.73 7.31
N ILE A 19 -3.63 4.56 7.29
CA ILE A 19 -4.94 4.36 6.66
C ILE A 19 -6.00 5.23 7.34
N GLU A 20 -6.07 5.30 8.66
CA GLU A 20 -7.01 6.19 9.35
C GLU A 20 -6.82 7.67 9.02
N ARG A 21 -5.58 8.11 8.77
CA ARG A 21 -5.27 9.49 8.38
C ARG A 21 -5.66 9.81 6.94
N HIS A 22 -5.52 8.84 6.03
CA HIS A 22 -5.78 9.02 4.60
C HIS A 22 -7.16 8.55 4.16
N ARG A 23 -7.90 7.84 5.02
CA ARG A 23 -9.25 7.37 4.73
C ARG A 23 -10.18 8.54 4.42
N PRO A 24 -11.00 8.45 3.37
CA PRO A 24 -11.97 9.47 3.07
C PRO A 24 -13.04 9.56 4.18
N PRO A 25 -13.78 10.68 4.23
CA PRO A 25 -14.89 10.85 5.16
C PRO A 25 -15.90 9.70 5.10
N ALA A 26 -16.56 9.42 6.22
CA ALA A 26 -17.46 8.27 6.36
C ALA A 26 -18.57 8.19 5.28
N HIS A 27 -19.00 9.32 4.73
CA HIS A 27 -20.01 9.37 3.67
C HIS A 27 -19.48 8.86 2.31
N ILE A 28 -18.17 8.96 2.04
CA ILE A 28 -17.52 8.49 0.81
C ILE A 28 -16.98 7.06 0.95
N ARG A 29 -16.72 6.58 2.18
CA ARG A 29 -16.16 5.23 2.45
C ARG A 29 -16.93 4.07 1.82
N ASN A 30 -18.22 4.27 1.53
CA ASN A 30 -19.01 3.26 0.83
C ASN A 30 -18.64 3.14 -0.66
N GLU A 31 -18.18 4.23 -1.27
CA GLU A 31 -17.83 4.35 -2.69
C GLU A 31 -16.32 4.18 -2.94
N LEU A 32 -15.50 4.77 -2.07
CA LEU A 32 -14.04 4.71 -2.10
C LEU A 32 -13.54 4.55 -0.66
N ASP A 33 -12.75 3.50 -0.41
CA ASP A 33 -12.05 3.30 0.85
C ASP A 33 -10.59 2.90 0.60
N LEU A 34 -9.76 3.03 1.63
CA LEU A 34 -8.38 2.59 1.63
C LEU A 34 -8.19 1.48 2.66
N ASP A 35 -7.48 0.44 2.24
CA ASP A 35 -7.10 -0.65 3.11
C ASP A 35 -5.71 -1.19 2.77
N TYR A 36 -5.22 -2.08 3.62
CA TYR A 36 -3.91 -2.69 3.47
C TYR A 36 -3.96 -4.19 3.73
N ARG A 37 -3.06 -4.93 3.08
CA ARG A 37 -2.88 -6.36 3.23
C ARG A 37 -1.42 -6.65 3.51
N GLN A 38 -1.18 -7.47 4.53
CA GLN A 38 0.15 -7.99 4.82
C GLN A 38 0.21 -9.44 4.38
N LYS A 39 1.15 -9.79 3.50
CA LYS A 39 1.37 -11.15 3.02
C LYS A 39 2.84 -11.52 3.15
N GLY A 40 3.16 -12.34 4.14
CA GLY A 40 4.53 -12.74 4.44
C GLY A 40 5.39 -11.54 4.82
N GLN A 41 6.37 -11.20 3.96
CA GLN A 41 7.24 -10.03 4.14
C GLN A 41 6.85 -8.84 3.25
N SER A 42 5.67 -8.90 2.63
CA SER A 42 5.15 -7.84 1.78
C SER A 42 3.97 -7.15 2.45
N VAL A 43 3.93 -5.84 2.30
CA VAL A 43 2.82 -4.96 2.64
C VAL A 43 2.29 -4.41 1.34
N GLU A 44 0.98 -4.48 1.15
CA GLU A 44 0.29 -3.98 -0.03
C GLU A 44 -0.81 -3.02 0.44
N ILE A 45 -0.86 -1.83 -0.14
CA ILE A 45 -1.91 -0.84 0.02
C ILE A 45 -2.79 -0.93 -1.20
N PHE A 46 -4.10 -0.93 -1.01
CA PHE A 46 -5.06 -0.99 -2.10
C PHE A 46 -6.26 -0.10 -1.80
N GLU A 47 -6.87 0.41 -2.86
CA GLU A 47 -8.14 1.10 -2.78
C GLU A 47 -9.27 0.12 -2.99
N ILE A 48 -10.36 0.33 -2.27
CA ILE A 48 -11.60 -0.40 -2.45
C ILE A 48 -12.59 0.57 -3.09
N ARG A 49 -12.91 0.34 -4.36
CA ARG A 49 -13.88 1.16 -5.11
C ARG A 49 -15.11 0.34 -5.45
N GLN A 50 -16.28 0.97 -5.41
CA GLN A 50 -17.45 0.38 -6.07
C GLN A 50 -17.20 0.29 -7.57
N ARG A 51 -17.55 -0.85 -8.14
CA ARG A 51 -17.47 -1.03 -9.58
C ARG A 51 -18.45 -0.08 -10.27
N TRP A 52 -17.99 0.57 -11.34
CA TRP A 52 -18.77 1.60 -12.04
C TRP A 52 -20.08 1.06 -12.66
N ASP A 53 -20.10 -0.22 -13.06
CA ASP A 53 -21.26 -0.88 -13.70
C ASP A 53 -22.19 -1.59 -12.69
N SER A 54 -21.71 -1.85 -11.47
CA SER A 54 -22.44 -2.61 -10.45
C SER A 54 -22.08 -2.12 -9.06
N LYS A 55 -22.95 -1.29 -8.48
CA LYS A 55 -22.81 -0.77 -7.11
C LYS A 55 -22.77 -1.85 -6.02
N LYS A 56 -23.11 -3.10 -6.36
CA LYS A 56 -23.06 -4.25 -5.44
C LYS A 56 -21.67 -4.88 -5.38
N GLU A 57 -20.83 -4.68 -6.39
CA GLU A 57 -19.49 -5.25 -6.47
C GLU A 57 -18.45 -4.20 -6.05
N LYS A 58 -17.54 -4.60 -5.17
CA LYS A 58 -16.37 -3.81 -4.79
C LYS A 58 -15.14 -4.41 -5.46
N ILE A 59 -14.32 -3.55 -6.05
CA ILE A 59 -13.04 -3.93 -6.66
C ILE A 59 -11.93 -3.41 -5.76
N GLU A 60 -10.93 -4.26 -5.54
CA GLU A 60 -9.65 -3.89 -4.92
C GLU A 60 -8.69 -3.47 -6.04
N ASN A 61 -8.27 -2.20 -6.02
CA ASN A 61 -7.25 -1.66 -6.92
C ASN A 61 -5.93 -1.55 -6.15
N PRO A 62 -4.91 -2.34 -6.52
CA PRO A 62 -3.60 -2.23 -5.88
C PRO A 62 -2.99 -0.85 -6.13
N VAL A 63 -2.56 -0.19 -5.05
CA VAL A 63 -1.95 1.15 -5.08
C VAL A 63 -0.44 0.99 -5.07
N ALA A 64 0.08 0.48 -3.96
CA ALA A 64 1.51 0.39 -3.71
C ALA A 64 1.83 -0.89 -2.95
N LYS A 65 3.01 -1.44 -3.21
CA LYS A 65 3.49 -2.62 -2.50
C LYS A 65 4.92 -2.41 -2.04
N ALA A 66 5.20 -2.78 -0.81
CA ALA A 66 6.54 -2.83 -0.26
C ALA A 66 6.89 -4.28 0.11
N THR A 67 8.08 -4.74 -0.25
CA THR A 67 8.59 -6.05 0.17
C THR A 67 9.89 -5.87 0.93
N TYR A 68 9.94 -6.35 2.16
CA TYR A 68 11.14 -6.27 2.99
C TYR A 68 12.15 -7.35 2.58
N VAL A 69 13.37 -6.90 2.27
CA VAL A 69 14.50 -7.74 1.89
C VAL A 69 15.52 -7.75 3.02
N LYS A 70 15.40 -8.75 3.90
CA LYS A 70 16.23 -8.88 5.12
C LYS A 70 17.74 -8.90 4.85
N THR A 71 18.18 -9.46 3.73
CA THR A 71 19.61 -9.52 3.38
C THR A 71 20.22 -8.15 3.08
N GLN A 72 19.39 -7.20 2.68
CA GLN A 72 19.80 -5.83 2.37
C GLN A 72 19.31 -4.83 3.43
N ASP A 73 18.49 -5.29 4.39
CA ASP A 73 17.81 -4.46 5.39
C ASP A 73 17.04 -3.27 4.78
N VAL A 74 16.33 -3.53 3.67
CA VAL A 74 15.57 -2.51 2.93
C VAL A 74 14.20 -3.01 2.51
N TRP A 75 13.26 -2.08 2.40
CA TRP A 75 11.95 -2.26 1.80
C TRP A 75 12.02 -1.88 0.33
N LYS A 76 11.82 -2.84 -0.58
CA LYS A 76 11.69 -2.55 -2.01
C LYS A 76 10.28 -2.06 -2.30
N ILE A 77 10.16 -0.94 -3.01
CA ILE A 77 8.90 -0.28 -3.33
C ILE A 77 8.50 -0.63 -4.76
N TYR A 78 7.24 -1.01 -4.92
CA TYR A 78 6.64 -1.41 -6.18
C TYR A 78 5.32 -0.68 -6.42
N TRP A 79 5.05 -0.39 -7.68
CA TRP A 79 3.79 0.12 -8.20
C TRP A 79 3.24 -0.84 -9.25
N GLN A 80 1.92 -0.88 -9.41
CA GLN A 80 1.30 -1.70 -10.45
C GLN A 80 1.09 -0.86 -11.71
N ARG A 81 1.59 -1.35 -12.85
CA ARG A 81 1.37 -0.69 -14.14
C ARG A 81 0.12 -1.24 -14.83
N ALA A 82 -0.27 -0.61 -15.95
CA ALA A 82 -1.38 -1.05 -16.80
C ALA A 82 -1.23 -2.50 -17.34
N ASP A 83 -0.04 -3.09 -17.28
CA ASP A 83 0.20 -4.50 -17.59
C ASP A 83 -0.18 -5.46 -16.44
N LEU A 84 -0.75 -4.92 -15.35
CA LEU A 84 -1.13 -5.61 -14.11
C LEU A 84 0.05 -6.24 -13.35
N LYS A 85 1.29 -5.89 -13.72
CA LYS A 85 2.50 -6.38 -13.05
C LYS A 85 3.06 -5.34 -12.09
N TRP A 86 3.75 -5.83 -11.07
CA TRP A 86 4.48 -5.02 -10.11
C TRP A 86 5.84 -4.63 -10.68
N HIS A 87 6.08 -3.33 -10.79
CA HIS A 87 7.35 -2.75 -11.23
C HIS A 87 8.01 -2.00 -10.09
N SER A 88 9.34 -1.93 -10.08
CA SER A 88 10.06 -1.11 -9.10
C SER A 88 9.67 0.36 -9.28
N TYR A 89 9.47 1.08 -8.19
CA TYR A 89 9.20 2.51 -8.26
C TYR A 89 10.51 3.26 -8.48
N GLU A 90 10.76 3.74 -9.70
CA GLU A 90 12.06 4.32 -10.10
C GLU A 90 12.50 5.53 -9.27
N PRO A 91 11.63 6.49 -8.87
CA PRO A 91 12.05 7.62 -8.05
C PRO A 91 12.64 7.18 -6.70
N HIS A 92 11.99 6.21 -6.08
CA HIS A 92 12.34 5.70 -4.76
C HIS A 92 12.17 4.17 -4.75
N PRO A 93 13.14 3.40 -5.27
CA PRO A 93 13.01 1.95 -5.44
C PRO A 93 13.13 1.20 -4.10
N THR A 94 13.69 1.86 -3.09
CA THR A 94 13.90 1.30 -1.76
C THR A 94 13.63 2.33 -0.67
N ALA A 95 13.13 1.87 0.46
CA ALA A 95 13.02 2.60 1.72
C ALA A 95 13.74 1.84 2.84
N LYS A 96 14.28 2.55 3.82
CA LYS A 96 14.90 1.97 5.02
C LYS A 96 13.87 1.57 6.07
N SER A 97 12.69 2.18 6.05
CA SER A 97 11.62 1.86 6.99
C SER A 97 10.25 1.86 6.34
N LEU A 98 9.27 1.25 7.01
CA LEU A 98 7.89 1.25 6.53
C LEU A 98 7.30 2.67 6.49
N GLU A 99 7.67 3.52 7.45
CA GLU A 99 7.26 4.92 7.50
C GLU A 99 7.85 5.75 6.34
N GLU A 100 9.04 5.41 5.87
CA GLU A 100 9.62 6.01 4.65
C GLU A 100 8.90 5.53 3.40
N PHE A 101 8.56 4.24 3.29
CA PHE A 101 7.69 3.74 2.22
C PHE A 101 6.35 4.49 2.17
N LEU A 102 5.68 4.68 3.30
CA LEU A 102 4.42 5.41 3.35
C LEU A 102 4.56 6.87 2.91
N ARG A 103 5.68 7.53 3.25
CA ARG A 103 5.98 8.88 2.77
C ARG A 103 6.19 8.94 1.26
N VAL A 104 6.84 7.93 0.68
CA VAL A 104 7.00 7.81 -0.78
C VAL A 104 5.63 7.65 -1.46
N VAL A 105 4.75 6.85 -0.88
CA VAL A 105 3.38 6.67 -1.38
C VAL A 105 2.57 7.97 -1.26
N GLU A 106 2.70 8.71 -0.16
CA GLU A 106 2.02 10.00 0.04
C GLU A 106 2.56 11.10 -0.89
N ALA A 107 3.88 11.13 -1.13
CA ALA A 107 4.50 12.09 -2.03
C ALA A 107 4.09 11.86 -3.49
N ASP A 108 3.92 10.58 -3.87
CA ASP A 108 3.54 10.11 -5.21
C ASP A 108 4.09 10.99 -6.34
N GLU A 109 5.40 11.16 -6.39
CA GLU A 109 6.05 12.14 -7.27
C GLU A 109 5.69 11.97 -8.74
N TYR A 110 5.46 10.73 -9.17
CA TYR A 110 5.10 10.37 -10.53
C TYR A 110 3.59 10.14 -10.72
N ALA A 111 2.74 10.44 -9.72
CA ALA A 111 1.30 10.18 -9.76
C ALA A 111 0.95 8.75 -10.21
N CYS A 112 1.71 7.78 -9.70
CA CYS A 112 1.70 6.37 -10.09
C CYS A 112 0.91 5.49 -9.11
N PHE A 113 0.63 5.98 -7.90
CA PHE A 113 -0.02 5.22 -6.85
C PHE A 113 -1.52 5.52 -6.80
N TYR A 114 -1.88 6.80 -6.82
CA TYR A 114 -3.27 7.24 -6.73
C TYR A 114 -3.74 7.80 -8.08
N GLY A 115 -4.77 7.17 -8.67
CA GLY A 115 -5.32 7.49 -9.99
C GLY A 115 -6.82 7.34 -10.13
#